data_AF-A0A951W1T0-F1
#
_entry.id   AF-A0A951W1T0-F1
#
_cell.length_a   1.000
_cell.length_b   1.000
_cell.length_c   1.000
_cell.angle_alpha   90.00
_cell.angle_beta   90.00
_cell.angle_gamma   90.00
#
_symmetry.space_group_name_H-M   'P 1'
#
loop_
_entity.id
_entity.type
_entity.pdbx_description
1 polymer ?
#
loop_
_entity_poly.entity_id
_entity_poly.type
_entity_poly.pdbx_seq_one_letter_code
_entity_poly.pdbx_strand_id
1 'polypeptide(L)'
;MMRRKGFTLIELLVVIAIIGILAAILLPALARAREAARRSSCQNNLKQWGVIFKMYAGESKGVFPPLFCGNYPQADGQYRTGAKPGPNPFTVYPEYLTDPMILFCPSDSNLQRHIDWAKDDTTGDWCITQAHGDGMQCANAVDASYGYIGLLLDKAENTSPQMRLGDTMIFNVWPLSPELTPDPATMVSAQIARAVEKVLVGIVPCLMMSAAAVPACGGGILPSADKDVDLSAYPGLGNANGNTVYRLREGIERFLITDINNPGASAQAQSEIFVMFDNLDVKARAFNHIPGGCNILYMDGHVDYQRYERYGTAPVNESLGVIISMLTVLFG
;
A
#
# COMPACT_ATOMS: atom_id res chain seq x y z
N MET A 1 63.13 -36.18 9.97
CA MET A 1 62.52 -35.02 10.66
C MET A 1 62.26 -33.95 9.61
N MET A 2 61.02 -33.80 9.12
CA MET A 2 60.71 -32.77 8.12
C MET A 2 60.74 -31.40 8.80
N ARG A 3 61.67 -30.51 8.38
CA ARG A 3 61.69 -29.11 8.80
C ARG A 3 60.36 -28.47 8.42
N ARG A 4 59.54 -28.10 9.41
CA ARG A 4 58.37 -27.24 9.18
C ARG A 4 58.89 -25.88 8.71
N LYS A 5 58.54 -25.47 7.49
CA LYS A 5 58.80 -24.11 7.00
C LYS A 5 57.86 -23.17 7.76
N GLY A 6 58.42 -22.19 8.47
CA GLY A 6 57.64 -21.15 9.14
C GLY A 6 57.08 -20.17 8.12
N PHE A 7 55.83 -19.76 8.32
CA PHE A 7 55.17 -18.75 7.50
C PHE A 7 55.75 -17.37 7.84
N THR A 8 56.15 -16.59 6.84
CA THR A 8 56.68 -15.24 7.06
C THR A 8 55.55 -14.23 7.23
N LEU A 9 55.82 -13.15 7.98
CA LEU A 9 54.87 -12.07 8.18
C LEU A 9 54.45 -11.41 6.84
N ILE A 10 55.36 -11.37 5.86
CA ILE A 10 55.10 -10.83 4.52
C ILE A 10 54.11 -11.72 3.76
N GLU A 11 54.28 -13.04 3.79
CA GLU A 11 53.34 -13.98 3.13
C GLU A 11 51.92 -13.85 3.71
N LEU A 12 51.80 -13.66 5.02
CA LEU A 12 50.50 -13.44 5.67
C LEU A 12 49.85 -12.12 5.24
N LEU A 13 50.62 -11.04 5.21
CA LEU A 13 50.10 -9.72 4.81
C LEU A 13 49.62 -9.72 3.36
N VAL A 14 50.36 -10.36 2.44
CA VAL A 14 49.96 -10.46 1.02
C VAL A 14 48.65 -11.21 0.87
N VAL A 15 48.47 -12.33 1.59
CA VAL A 15 47.23 -13.12 1.53
C VAL A 15 46.03 -12.32 2.03
N ILE A 16 46.17 -11.64 3.19
CA ILE A 16 45.10 -10.81 3.73
C ILE A 16 44.78 -9.64 2.78
N ALA A 17 45.79 -9.03 2.16
CA ALA A 17 45.60 -7.97 1.17
C ALA A 17 44.80 -8.47 -0.05
N ILE A 18 45.13 -9.65 -0.58
CA ILE A 18 44.40 -10.25 -1.70
C ILE A 18 42.95 -10.57 -1.30
N ILE A 19 42.72 -11.18 -0.13
CA ILE A 19 41.37 -11.45 0.37
C ILE A 19 40.57 -10.15 0.53
N GLY A 20 41.21 -9.10 1.07
CA GLY A 20 40.60 -7.77 1.24
C GLY A 20 40.17 -7.16 -0.10
N ILE A 21 41.02 -7.23 -1.13
CA ILE A 21 40.70 -6.72 -2.48
C ILE A 21 39.54 -7.52 -3.08
N LEU A 22 39.59 -8.86 -3.02
CA LEU A 22 38.53 -9.72 -3.55
C LEU A 22 37.20 -9.46 -2.83
N ALA A 23 37.21 -9.37 -1.50
CA ALA A 23 36.02 -9.07 -0.70
C ALA A 23 35.45 -7.68 -1.03
N ALA A 24 36.30 -6.66 -1.18
CA ALA A 24 35.87 -5.30 -1.53
C ALA A 24 35.14 -5.24 -2.89
N ILE A 25 35.54 -6.07 -3.85
CA ILE A 25 34.88 -6.15 -5.17
C ILE A 25 33.57 -6.98 -5.08
N LEU A 26 33.54 -8.03 -4.27
CA LEU A 26 32.39 -8.94 -4.16
C LEU A 26 31.25 -8.41 -3.30
N LEU A 27 31.54 -7.67 -2.22
CA LEU A 27 30.53 -7.18 -1.28
C LEU A 27 29.44 -6.31 -1.93
N PRO A 28 29.76 -5.30 -2.78
CA PRO A 28 28.75 -4.50 -3.46
C PRO A 28 27.89 -5.33 -4.43
N ALA A 29 28.49 -6.31 -5.11
CA ALA A 29 27.77 -7.19 -6.03
C ALA A 29 26.79 -8.11 -5.29
N LEU A 30 27.21 -8.70 -4.16
CA LEU A 30 26.36 -9.54 -3.33
C LEU A 30 25.20 -8.76 -2.72
N ALA A 31 25.44 -7.51 -2.27
CA ALA A 31 24.39 -6.65 -1.75
C ALA A 31 23.31 -6.36 -2.80
N ARG A 32 23.70 -6.03 -4.03
CA ARG A 32 22.76 -5.83 -5.14
C ARG A 32 21.99 -7.11 -5.50
N ALA A 33 22.67 -8.26 -5.52
CA ALA A 33 22.03 -9.54 -5.80
C ALA A 33 20.98 -9.91 -4.73
N ARG A 34 21.29 -9.69 -3.44
CA ARG A 34 20.34 -9.90 -2.34
C ARG A 34 19.12 -8.99 -2.47
N GLU A 35 19.30 -7.72 -2.81
CA GLU A 35 18.17 -6.81 -2.99
C GLU A 35 17.30 -7.18 -4.19
N ALA A 36 17.90 -7.56 -5.32
CA ALA A 36 17.17 -8.05 -6.47
C ALA A 36 16.34 -9.31 -6.14
N ALA A 37 16.90 -10.22 -5.33
CA ALA A 37 16.19 -11.41 -4.87
C ALA A 37 15.01 -11.05 -3.97
N ARG A 38 15.20 -10.19 -2.96
CA ARG A 38 14.10 -9.75 -2.08
C ARG A 38 13.00 -9.01 -2.83
N ARG A 39 13.36 -8.14 -3.76
CA ARG A 39 12.41 -7.46 -4.64
C ARG A 39 11.60 -8.44 -5.48
N SER A 40 12.24 -9.47 -6.03
CA SER A 40 11.53 -10.53 -6.76
C SER A 40 10.52 -11.26 -5.87
N SER A 41 10.85 -11.47 -4.59
CA SER A 41 9.90 -12.02 -3.62
C SER A 41 8.72 -11.07 -3.34
N CYS A 42 8.95 -9.77 -3.16
CA CYS A 42 7.84 -8.81 -2.96
C CYS A 42 6.95 -8.72 -4.20
N GLN A 43 7.53 -8.76 -5.42
CA GLN A 43 6.74 -8.87 -6.65
C GLN A 43 5.89 -10.14 -6.70
N ASN A 44 6.40 -11.27 -6.20
CA ASN A 44 5.63 -12.50 -6.12
C ASN A 44 4.47 -12.39 -5.11
N ASN A 45 4.65 -11.68 -4.00
CA ASN A 45 3.57 -11.40 -3.05
C ASN A 45 2.48 -10.51 -3.67
N LEU A 46 2.85 -9.47 -4.43
CA LEU A 46 1.89 -8.68 -5.20
C LEU A 46 1.13 -9.50 -6.26
N LYS A 47 1.80 -10.44 -6.94
CA LYS A 47 1.11 -11.35 -7.86
C LYS A 47 0.10 -12.24 -7.13
N GLN A 48 0.43 -12.70 -5.93
CA GLN A 48 -0.51 -13.45 -5.08
C GLN A 48 -1.69 -12.59 -4.65
N TRP A 49 -1.48 -11.31 -4.32
CA TRP A 49 -2.57 -10.35 -4.12
C TRP A 49 -3.47 -10.21 -5.34
N GLY A 50 -2.91 -10.17 -6.54
CA GLY A 50 -3.68 -10.20 -7.79
C GLY A 50 -4.61 -11.40 -7.87
N VAL A 51 -4.11 -12.60 -7.53
CA VAL A 51 -4.94 -13.83 -7.49
C VAL A 51 -6.03 -13.71 -6.43
N ILE A 52 -5.71 -13.25 -5.21
CA ILE A 52 -6.66 -13.03 -4.11
C ILE A 52 -7.80 -12.11 -4.57
N PHE A 53 -7.47 -10.98 -5.20
CA PHE A 53 -8.46 -10.03 -5.68
C PHE A 53 -9.35 -10.61 -6.78
N LYS A 54 -8.79 -11.38 -7.72
CA LYS A 54 -9.57 -12.05 -8.76
C LYS A 54 -10.50 -13.12 -8.19
N MET A 55 -10.04 -13.90 -7.20
CA MET A 55 -10.88 -14.88 -6.51
C MET A 55 -12.05 -14.20 -5.79
N TYR A 56 -11.77 -13.16 -5.00
CA TYR A 56 -12.80 -12.37 -4.32
C TYR A 56 -13.80 -11.76 -5.31
N ALA A 57 -13.31 -11.15 -6.40
CA ALA A 57 -14.15 -10.54 -7.42
C ALA A 57 -15.07 -11.56 -8.10
N GLY A 58 -14.60 -12.80 -8.31
CA GLY A 58 -15.40 -13.90 -8.84
C GLY A 58 -16.66 -14.20 -8.02
N GLU A 59 -16.59 -14.03 -6.71
CA GLU A 59 -17.72 -14.27 -5.78
C GLU A 59 -18.48 -12.97 -5.41
N SER A 60 -17.86 -11.81 -5.63
CA SER A 60 -18.36 -10.49 -5.22
C SER A 60 -18.90 -9.65 -6.38
N LYS A 61 -19.53 -10.30 -7.38
CA LYS A 61 -20.12 -9.65 -8.57
C LYS A 61 -19.11 -8.78 -9.34
N GLY A 62 -17.86 -9.23 -9.38
CA GLY A 62 -16.75 -8.55 -10.06
C GLY A 62 -16.07 -7.45 -9.25
N VAL A 63 -16.58 -7.05 -8.08
CA VAL A 63 -16.01 -5.92 -7.31
C VAL A 63 -14.78 -6.38 -6.51
N PHE A 64 -13.75 -5.54 -6.45
CA PHE A 64 -12.54 -5.82 -5.67
C PHE A 64 -12.79 -5.54 -4.17
N PRO A 65 -11.98 -6.11 -3.26
CA PRO A 65 -12.17 -5.91 -1.83
C PRO A 65 -12.29 -4.42 -1.46
N PRO A 66 -13.19 -4.05 -0.54
CA PRO A 66 -13.30 -2.66 -0.10
C PRO A 66 -12.02 -2.22 0.62
N LEU A 67 -11.83 -0.91 0.70
CA LEU A 67 -10.78 -0.33 1.53
C LEU A 67 -10.97 -0.76 3.00
N PHE A 68 -9.86 -0.98 3.70
CA PHE A 68 -9.85 -1.08 5.15
C PHE A 68 -10.41 0.22 5.75
N CYS A 69 -11.64 0.17 6.23
CA CYS A 69 -12.34 1.32 6.78
C CYS A 69 -13.56 0.80 7.53
N GLY A 70 -13.58 0.93 8.86
CA GLY A 70 -14.71 0.45 9.67
C GLY A 70 -14.36 0.23 11.12
N ASN A 71 -15.21 -0.56 11.79
CA ASN A 71 -15.06 -0.93 13.19
C ASN A 71 -14.53 -2.36 13.33
N TYR A 72 -13.47 -2.53 14.10
CA TYR A 72 -12.78 -3.79 14.31
C TYR A 72 -12.96 -4.23 15.77
N PRO A 73 -13.36 -5.48 16.01
CA PRO A 73 -13.57 -6.00 17.35
C PRO A 73 -12.23 -6.09 18.08
N GLN A 74 -12.27 -5.80 19.37
CA GLN A 74 -11.19 -6.03 20.32
C GLN A 74 -11.46 -7.28 21.15
N ALA A 75 -10.40 -7.82 21.76
CA ALA A 75 -10.48 -8.96 22.67
C ALA A 75 -11.38 -8.69 23.90
N ASP A 76 -11.56 -7.43 24.31
CA ASP A 76 -12.41 -7.01 25.42
C ASP A 76 -13.90 -6.84 25.04
N GLY A 77 -14.27 -7.14 23.79
CA GLY A 77 -15.63 -6.99 23.26
C GLY A 77 -16.00 -5.58 22.83
N GLN A 78 -15.10 -4.60 22.94
CA GLN A 78 -15.27 -3.27 22.37
C GLN A 78 -14.94 -3.26 20.88
N TYR A 79 -15.23 -2.16 20.20
CA TYR A 79 -14.82 -1.92 18.81
C TYR A 79 -13.88 -0.73 18.71
N ARG A 80 -12.93 -0.79 17.78
CA ARG A 80 -12.12 0.36 17.36
C ARG A 80 -12.38 0.71 15.92
N THR A 81 -12.58 1.98 15.68
CA THR A 81 -12.73 2.52 14.33
C THR A 81 -11.36 2.82 13.74
N GLY A 82 -11.11 2.41 12.50
CA GLY A 82 -9.88 2.72 11.78
C GLY A 82 -10.05 2.64 10.26
N ALA A 83 -9.20 3.35 9.53
CA ALA A 83 -9.08 3.26 8.08
C ALA A 83 -7.61 3.08 7.70
N LYS A 84 -7.28 2.32 6.66
CA LYS A 84 -5.91 2.07 6.23
C LYS A 84 -5.86 2.02 4.72
N PRO A 85 -4.74 2.41 4.08
CA PRO A 85 -4.54 2.22 2.65
C PRO A 85 -4.24 0.74 2.35
N GLY A 86 -5.18 -0.16 2.65
CA GLY A 86 -5.07 -1.60 2.47
C GLY A 86 -6.44 -2.24 2.18
N PRO A 87 -6.51 -3.48 1.65
CA PRO A 87 -7.77 -4.19 1.47
C PRO A 87 -8.36 -4.55 2.85
N ASN A 88 -9.69 -4.58 2.96
CA ASN A 88 -10.34 -4.90 4.23
C ASN A 88 -10.14 -6.39 4.60
N PRO A 89 -9.47 -6.72 5.72
CA PRO A 89 -9.10 -8.08 6.07
C PRO A 89 -10.32 -8.97 6.34
N PHE A 90 -11.47 -8.41 6.76
CA PHE A 90 -12.70 -9.19 6.95
C PHE A 90 -13.26 -9.79 5.67
N THR A 91 -12.87 -9.25 4.52
CA THR A 91 -13.37 -9.70 3.22
C THR A 91 -12.44 -10.69 2.54
N VAL A 92 -11.16 -10.68 2.92
CA VAL A 92 -10.13 -11.48 2.26
C VAL A 92 -9.58 -12.59 3.16
N TYR A 93 -9.55 -12.40 4.48
CA TYR A 93 -8.96 -13.34 5.42
C TYR A 93 -10.04 -14.03 6.29
N PRO A 94 -9.96 -15.35 6.51
CA PRO A 94 -8.91 -16.28 6.05
C PRO A 94 -9.18 -16.95 4.69
N GLU A 95 -10.33 -16.68 4.05
CA GLU A 95 -10.83 -17.49 2.93
C GLU A 95 -9.97 -17.36 1.66
N TYR A 96 -9.51 -16.15 1.34
CA TYR A 96 -8.74 -15.87 0.14
C TYR A 96 -7.25 -15.65 0.46
N LEU A 97 -6.96 -14.93 1.55
CA LEU A 97 -5.63 -14.73 2.11
C LEU A 97 -5.31 -15.88 3.08
N THR A 98 -4.96 -17.05 2.55
CA THR A 98 -4.68 -18.23 3.38
C THR A 98 -3.33 -18.19 4.09
N ASP A 99 -2.38 -17.41 3.55
CA ASP A 99 -1.05 -17.19 4.16
C ASP A 99 -0.86 -15.69 4.48
N PRO A 100 -0.97 -15.28 5.76
CA PRO A 100 -0.73 -13.90 6.19
C PRO A 100 0.67 -13.38 5.89
N MET A 101 1.67 -14.24 5.63
CA MET A 101 3.00 -13.76 5.25
C MET A 101 3.01 -12.97 3.93
N ILE A 102 1.97 -13.11 3.10
CA ILE A 102 1.78 -12.33 1.87
C ILE A 102 1.63 -10.83 2.17
N LEU A 103 1.19 -10.44 3.38
CA LEU A 103 1.08 -9.04 3.82
C LEU A 103 2.44 -8.32 3.92
N PHE A 104 3.53 -9.08 4.06
CA PHE A 104 4.84 -8.51 4.37
C PHE A 104 5.81 -8.66 3.21
N CYS A 105 6.52 -7.57 2.88
CA CYS A 105 7.63 -7.59 1.93
C CYS A 105 8.92 -7.96 2.68
N PRO A 106 9.72 -8.94 2.21
CA PRO A 106 11.01 -9.25 2.82
C PRO A 106 12.03 -8.09 2.89
N SER A 107 11.82 -7.02 2.12
CA SER A 107 12.63 -5.79 2.21
C SER A 107 12.04 -4.73 3.16
N ASP A 108 10.94 -5.01 3.84
CA ASP A 108 10.36 -4.09 4.84
C ASP A 108 11.38 -3.82 5.96
N SER A 109 11.65 -2.54 6.20
CA SER A 109 12.61 -2.09 7.23
C SER A 109 12.22 -2.48 8.66
N ASN A 110 10.93 -2.69 8.93
CA ASN A 110 10.36 -3.06 10.22
C ASN A 110 9.69 -4.45 10.18
N LEU A 111 10.10 -5.32 9.25
CA LEU A 111 9.48 -6.63 9.00
C LEU A 111 9.11 -7.40 10.27
N GLN A 112 10.06 -7.62 11.18
CA GLN A 112 9.82 -8.42 12.38
C GLN A 112 8.74 -7.79 13.26
N ARG A 113 8.80 -6.47 13.45
CA ARG A 113 7.82 -5.73 14.25
C ARG A 113 6.42 -5.83 13.63
N HIS A 114 6.32 -5.71 12.31
CA HIS A 114 5.04 -5.84 11.60
C HIS A 114 4.46 -7.27 11.69
N ILE A 115 5.31 -8.29 11.65
CA ILE A 115 4.89 -9.69 11.87
C ILE A 115 4.41 -9.89 13.31
N ASP A 116 5.15 -9.39 14.29
CA ASP A 116 4.81 -9.53 15.70
C ASP A 116 3.46 -8.85 15.99
N TRP A 117 3.22 -7.68 15.40
CA TRP A 117 1.95 -6.95 15.52
C TRP A 117 0.74 -7.66 14.94
N ALA A 118 0.95 -8.48 13.90
CA ALA A 118 -0.11 -9.24 13.25
C ALA A 118 -0.50 -10.52 14.02
N LYS A 119 0.17 -10.79 15.14
CA LYS A 119 -0.05 -11.95 16.00
C LYS A 119 -0.56 -11.53 17.36
N ASP A 120 -1.40 -12.38 17.92
CA ASP A 120 -1.90 -12.22 19.27
C ASP A 120 -0.78 -12.55 20.26
N ASP A 121 -0.52 -11.64 21.22
CA ASP A 121 0.60 -11.75 22.15
C ASP A 121 0.50 -12.97 23.10
N THR A 122 -0.71 -13.50 23.28
CA THR A 122 -0.99 -14.60 24.21
C THR A 122 -0.92 -15.97 23.52
N THR A 123 -1.54 -16.08 22.34
CA THR A 123 -1.69 -17.34 21.59
C THR A 123 -0.62 -17.52 20.52
N GLY A 124 -0.07 -16.42 19.98
CA GLY A 124 0.83 -16.43 18.82
C GLY A 124 0.13 -16.64 17.48
N ASP A 125 -1.21 -16.72 17.48
CA ASP A 125 -2.02 -16.89 16.28
C ASP A 125 -2.22 -15.57 15.54
N TRP A 126 -2.53 -15.65 14.23
CA TRP A 126 -2.79 -14.47 13.41
C TRP A 126 -4.14 -13.82 13.77
N CYS A 127 -4.12 -12.52 14.07
CA CYS A 127 -5.27 -11.75 14.55
C CYS A 127 -5.67 -10.59 13.62
N ILE A 128 -5.32 -10.65 12.34
CA ILE A 128 -5.41 -9.53 11.38
C ILE A 128 -6.82 -8.95 11.13
N THR A 129 -7.89 -9.60 11.61
CA THR A 129 -9.27 -9.07 11.59
C THR A 129 -9.68 -8.39 12.90
N GLN A 130 -8.79 -8.31 13.88
CA GLN A 130 -9.08 -7.79 15.21
C GLN A 130 -8.23 -6.55 15.51
N ALA A 131 -8.77 -5.64 16.30
CA ALA A 131 -7.99 -4.64 16.99
C ALA A 131 -7.39 -5.30 18.25
N HIS A 132 -6.07 -5.26 18.41
CA HIS A 132 -5.37 -5.85 19.57
C HIS A 132 -4.37 -4.83 20.14
N GLY A 133 -4.05 -4.96 21.42
CA GLY A 133 -3.10 -4.08 22.13
C GLY A 133 -3.58 -2.64 22.33
N ASP A 134 -2.65 -1.69 22.45
CA ASP A 134 -2.91 -0.24 22.63
C ASP A 134 -3.55 0.42 21.38
N GLY A 135 -3.87 -0.34 20.33
CA GLY A 135 -4.16 0.18 18.99
C GLY A 135 -5.10 -0.68 18.14
N MET A 136 -4.94 -0.49 16.83
CA MET A 136 -5.43 -1.37 15.76
C MET A 136 -4.36 -2.41 15.39
N GLN A 137 -3.51 -2.84 16.33
CA GLN A 137 -2.18 -3.42 16.06
C GLN A 137 -2.18 -4.62 15.09
N CYS A 138 -3.10 -5.59 15.24
CA CYS A 138 -3.20 -6.69 14.27
C CYS A 138 -3.79 -6.26 12.94
N ALA A 139 -4.87 -5.48 12.98
CA ALA A 139 -5.54 -4.99 11.79
C ALA A 139 -4.68 -3.98 10.99
N ASN A 140 -3.68 -3.37 11.62
CA ASN A 140 -2.67 -2.49 10.99
C ASN A 140 -1.66 -3.27 10.14
N ALA A 141 -1.63 -4.60 10.21
CA ALA A 141 -0.71 -5.39 9.41
C ALA A 141 -1.01 -5.32 7.90
N VAL A 142 -2.24 -4.92 7.52
CA VAL A 142 -2.68 -4.97 6.12
C VAL A 142 -2.04 -3.92 5.22
N ASP A 143 -1.59 -2.80 5.80
CA ASP A 143 -0.89 -1.73 5.11
C ASP A 143 0.60 -1.67 5.49
N ALA A 144 1.12 -2.71 6.15
CA ALA A 144 2.49 -2.75 6.66
C ALA A 144 3.55 -2.60 5.56
N SER A 145 3.37 -3.37 4.46
CA SER A 145 4.32 -3.36 3.35
C SER A 145 3.72 -2.97 2.00
N TYR A 146 2.39 -2.91 1.87
CA TYR A 146 1.69 -2.65 0.62
C TYR A 146 0.56 -1.62 0.81
N GLY A 147 0.30 -0.83 -0.23
CA GLY A 147 -0.75 0.18 -0.29
C GLY A 147 -1.87 -0.19 -1.29
N TYR A 148 -3.12 0.05 -0.92
CA TYR A 148 -4.32 -0.19 -1.72
C TYR A 148 -5.40 0.86 -1.42
N ILE A 149 -6.00 1.45 -2.46
CA ILE A 149 -7.11 2.43 -2.33
C ILE A 149 -8.46 1.83 -2.76
N GLY A 150 -8.46 0.86 -3.69
CA GLY A 150 -9.68 0.23 -4.20
C GLY A 150 -10.53 1.10 -5.13
N LEU A 151 -9.98 2.20 -5.65
CA LEU A 151 -10.65 3.12 -6.57
C LEU A 151 -9.91 3.19 -7.92
N LEU A 152 -10.67 3.37 -8.99
CA LEU A 152 -10.13 3.67 -10.32
C LEU A 152 -9.71 5.14 -10.36
N LEU A 153 -8.41 5.40 -10.52
CA LEU A 153 -7.85 6.75 -10.54
C LEU A 153 -7.28 7.05 -11.94
N ASP A 154 -8.03 7.79 -12.76
CA ASP A 154 -7.65 8.20 -14.12
C ASP A 154 -7.05 9.63 -14.15
N LYS A 155 -7.01 10.33 -13.02
CA LYS A 155 -6.49 11.69 -12.87
C LYS A 155 -5.39 11.78 -11.81
N ALA A 156 -4.50 10.79 -11.78
CA ALA A 156 -3.41 10.69 -10.81
C ALA A 156 -2.08 11.33 -11.29
N GLU A 157 -2.01 11.74 -12.56
CA GLU A 157 -0.83 12.36 -13.15
C GLU A 157 -0.63 13.81 -12.69
N ASN A 158 0.60 14.31 -12.73
CA ASN A 158 0.92 15.71 -12.37
C ASN A 158 0.28 16.75 -13.30
N THR A 159 -0.09 16.35 -14.51
CA THR A 159 -0.83 17.17 -15.49
C THR A 159 -2.33 17.18 -15.24
N SER A 160 -2.84 16.31 -14.38
CA SER A 160 -4.26 16.26 -14.01
C SER A 160 -4.64 17.45 -13.13
N PRO A 161 -5.94 17.78 -12.96
CA PRO A 161 -6.37 18.82 -12.03
C PRO A 161 -5.74 18.63 -10.63
N GLN A 162 -4.99 19.64 -10.18
CA GLN A 162 -4.29 19.63 -8.89
C GLN A 162 -4.99 20.58 -7.90
N MET A 163 -4.78 20.33 -6.61
CA MET A 163 -5.13 21.25 -5.53
C MET A 163 -4.00 21.32 -4.50
N ARG A 164 -3.96 22.39 -3.70
CA ARG A 164 -2.97 22.50 -2.63
C ARG A 164 -3.33 21.54 -1.50
N LEU A 165 -2.33 20.88 -0.94
CA LEU A 165 -2.52 19.97 0.18
C LEU A 165 -3.19 20.68 1.38
N GLY A 166 -2.81 21.93 1.65
CA GLY A 166 -3.42 22.73 2.73
C GLY A 166 -4.91 23.00 2.56
N ASP A 167 -5.45 22.90 1.34
CA ASP A 167 -6.87 23.09 1.04
C ASP A 167 -7.68 21.78 1.17
N THR A 168 -7.01 20.67 1.50
CA THR A 168 -7.64 19.37 1.72
C THR A 168 -8.18 19.25 3.15
N MET A 169 -9.27 18.51 3.33
CA MET A 169 -9.74 18.13 4.66
C MET A 169 -8.75 17.20 5.35
N ILE A 170 -8.10 16.30 4.62
CA ILE A 170 -7.13 15.36 5.22
C ILE A 170 -5.98 16.10 5.91
N PHE A 171 -5.60 17.29 5.43
CA PHE A 171 -4.59 18.15 6.07
C PHE A 171 -5.13 18.92 7.28
N ASN A 172 -6.39 19.37 7.24
CA ASN A 172 -6.95 20.27 8.26
C ASN A 172 -7.56 19.57 9.49
N VAL A 173 -7.99 18.31 9.36
CA VAL A 173 -8.87 17.67 10.36
C VAL A 173 -8.09 16.86 11.39
N TRP A 174 -6.80 16.58 11.17
CA TRP A 174 -6.05 15.70 12.05
C TRP A 174 -4.65 16.25 12.33
N PRO A 175 -4.29 16.43 13.62
CA PRO A 175 -3.00 16.97 13.97
C PRO A 175 -1.92 15.95 13.62
N LEU A 176 -1.27 16.15 12.47
CA LEU A 176 0.02 15.54 12.22
C LEU A 176 1.00 16.16 13.22
N SER A 177 1.87 15.35 13.82
CA SER A 177 2.98 15.93 14.58
C SER A 177 3.75 16.91 13.67
N PRO A 178 4.31 18.01 14.18
CA PRO A 178 5.02 18.99 13.35
C PRO A 178 6.14 18.37 12.50
N GLU A 179 6.72 17.26 12.97
CA GLU A 179 7.77 16.48 12.30
C GLU A 179 7.25 15.59 11.15
N LEU A 180 5.94 15.31 11.13
CA LEU A 180 5.26 14.47 10.14
C LEU A 180 4.33 15.28 9.23
N THR A 181 4.22 16.60 9.43
CA THR A 181 3.34 17.47 8.63
C THR A 181 4.01 17.81 7.30
N PRO A 182 3.44 17.42 6.14
CA PRO A 182 3.97 17.81 4.83
C PRO A 182 3.79 19.31 4.57
N ASP A 183 4.49 19.86 3.57
CA ASP A 183 4.32 21.27 3.18
C ASP A 183 2.88 21.51 2.65
N PRO A 184 2.08 22.40 3.25
CA PRO A 184 0.73 22.72 2.78
C PRO A 184 0.68 23.29 1.36
N ALA A 185 1.80 23.82 0.85
CA ALA A 185 1.90 24.31 -0.53
C ALA A 185 2.11 23.19 -1.56
N THR A 186 2.33 21.94 -1.14
CA THR A 186 2.47 20.79 -2.04
C THR A 186 1.21 20.62 -2.89
N MET A 187 1.37 20.44 -4.20
CA MET A 187 0.26 20.18 -5.11
C MET A 187 0.00 18.68 -5.19
N VAL A 188 -1.27 18.29 -5.04
CA VAL A 188 -1.71 16.90 -5.13
C VAL A 188 -2.91 16.79 -6.08
N SER A 189 -3.11 15.61 -6.67
CA SER A 189 -4.25 15.31 -7.53
C SER A 189 -5.55 15.60 -6.80
N ALA A 190 -6.36 16.47 -7.39
CA ALA A 190 -7.66 16.84 -6.86
C ALA A 190 -8.63 15.64 -6.84
N GLN A 191 -8.55 14.74 -7.83
CA GLN A 191 -9.36 13.52 -7.83
C GLN A 191 -9.03 12.64 -6.63
N ILE A 192 -7.74 12.33 -6.43
CA ILE A 192 -7.32 11.45 -5.34
C ILE A 192 -7.70 12.07 -3.99
N ALA A 193 -7.35 13.35 -3.77
CA ALA A 193 -7.65 14.04 -2.53
C ALA A 193 -9.14 14.03 -2.21
N ARG A 194 -10.00 14.44 -3.16
CA ARG A 194 -11.46 14.47 -2.94
C ARG A 194 -12.08 13.09 -2.80
N ALA A 195 -11.58 12.10 -3.54
CA ALA A 195 -12.09 10.73 -3.44
C ALA A 195 -11.79 10.13 -2.06
N VAL A 196 -10.54 10.25 -1.59
CA VAL A 196 -10.13 9.81 -0.25
C VAL A 196 -10.91 10.56 0.83
N GLU A 197 -11.03 11.89 0.72
CA GLU A 197 -11.83 12.69 1.67
C GLU A 197 -13.27 12.22 1.77
N LYS A 198 -13.94 11.91 0.66
CA LYS A 198 -15.32 11.42 0.70
C LYS A 198 -15.44 10.07 1.39
N VAL A 199 -14.48 9.17 1.19
CA VAL A 199 -14.45 7.87 1.90
C VAL A 199 -14.23 8.10 3.40
N LEU A 200 -13.26 8.95 3.76
CA LEU A 200 -12.93 9.27 5.15
C LEU A 200 -14.01 10.07 5.88
N VAL A 201 -14.71 11.01 5.22
CA VAL A 201 -15.83 11.72 5.86
C VAL A 201 -16.91 10.74 6.33
N GLY A 202 -17.07 9.60 5.64
CA GLY A 202 -17.95 8.52 6.07
C GLY A 202 -17.55 7.86 7.39
N ILE A 203 -16.28 7.96 7.82
CA ILE A 203 -15.80 7.43 9.11
C ILE A 203 -16.07 8.37 10.28
N VAL A 204 -16.29 9.67 10.03
CA VAL A 204 -16.43 10.69 11.08
C VAL A 204 -17.55 10.38 12.06
N PRO A 205 -18.77 9.97 11.62
CA PRO A 205 -19.79 9.54 12.57
C PRO A 205 -19.32 8.41 13.49
N CYS A 206 -18.54 7.47 12.96
CA CYS A 206 -18.04 6.32 13.71
C CYS A 206 -16.99 6.72 14.75
N LEU A 207 -16.10 7.65 14.42
CA LEU A 207 -15.12 8.21 15.35
C LEU A 207 -15.75 9.01 16.49
N MET A 208 -16.92 9.61 16.26
CA MET A 208 -17.62 10.44 17.24
C MET A 208 -18.59 9.65 18.14
N MET A 209 -18.83 8.38 17.84
CA MET A 209 -19.70 7.49 18.62
C MET A 209 -18.91 6.80 19.72
N SER A 210 -19.52 6.62 20.90
CA SER A 210 -18.92 5.77 21.94
C SER A 210 -18.86 4.32 21.44
N ALA A 211 -17.84 3.58 21.86
CA ALA A 211 -17.52 2.21 21.41
C ALA A 211 -18.68 1.19 21.50
N ALA A 212 -19.78 1.52 22.19
CA ALA A 212 -20.97 0.70 22.34
C ALA A 212 -22.04 0.85 21.23
N ALA A 213 -21.95 1.84 20.32
CA ALA A 213 -22.98 2.10 19.32
C ALA A 213 -22.65 1.48 17.94
N VAL A 214 -22.60 0.15 17.90
CA VAL A 214 -22.33 -0.69 16.71
C VAL A 214 -23.29 -0.49 15.49
N PRO A 215 -24.59 -0.12 15.62
CA PRO A 215 -25.52 -0.24 14.49
C PRO A 215 -25.26 0.67 13.27
N ALA A 216 -24.69 1.87 13.45
CA ALA A 216 -24.51 2.84 12.35
C ALA A 216 -23.24 2.60 11.52
N CYS A 217 -22.26 1.92 12.10
CA CYS A 217 -20.92 1.75 11.52
C CYS A 217 -20.56 0.28 11.26
N GLY A 218 -21.48 -0.64 11.58
CA GLY A 218 -21.31 -2.08 11.41
C GLY A 218 -20.14 -2.64 12.22
N GLY A 219 -19.96 -3.96 12.15
CA GLY A 219 -18.66 -4.60 12.39
C GLY A 219 -18.00 -4.83 11.03
N GLY A 220 -16.80 -4.31 10.83
CA GLY A 220 -15.96 -4.61 9.66
C GLY A 220 -15.85 -3.50 8.62
N ILE A 221 -16.89 -3.28 7.82
CA ILE A 221 -16.80 -2.47 6.58
C ILE A 221 -17.76 -1.28 6.64
N LEU A 222 -17.21 -0.08 6.44
CA LEU A 222 -18.01 1.13 6.27
C LEU A 222 -18.68 1.17 4.89
N PRO A 223 -19.99 1.46 4.81
CA PRO A 223 -20.67 1.61 3.52
C PRO A 223 -20.07 2.68 2.61
N SER A 224 -19.35 3.66 3.16
CA SER A 224 -18.63 4.67 2.36
C SER A 224 -17.41 4.12 1.63
N ALA A 225 -16.76 3.08 2.17
CA ALA A 225 -15.64 2.39 1.55
C ALA A 225 -16.09 1.28 0.58
N ASP A 226 -17.34 0.84 0.68
CA ASP A 226 -17.93 -0.23 -0.14
C ASP A 226 -18.83 0.29 -1.28
N LYS A 227 -18.68 1.56 -1.70
CA LYS A 227 -19.45 2.12 -2.84
C LYS A 227 -18.61 3.05 -3.72
N ASP A 228 -19.13 3.31 -4.91
CA ASP A 228 -18.55 4.32 -5.80
C ASP A 228 -18.65 5.72 -5.17
N VAL A 229 -17.64 6.55 -5.40
CA VAL A 229 -17.51 7.85 -4.76
C VAL A 229 -18.18 8.92 -5.63
N ASP A 230 -19.21 9.56 -5.09
CA ASP A 230 -19.86 10.69 -5.74
C ASP A 230 -19.09 12.00 -5.48
N LEU A 231 -18.56 12.55 -6.57
CA LEU A 231 -17.89 13.85 -6.67
C LEU A 231 -18.73 14.86 -7.47
N SER A 232 -20.06 14.74 -7.50
CA SER A 232 -20.97 15.71 -8.12
C SER A 232 -20.76 17.16 -7.66
N ALA A 233 -20.28 17.36 -6.43
CA ALA A 233 -19.90 18.67 -5.89
C ALA A 233 -18.61 19.25 -6.52
N TYR A 234 -17.84 18.44 -7.25
CA TYR A 234 -16.58 18.81 -7.88
C TYR A 234 -16.57 18.36 -9.36
N PRO A 235 -17.28 19.10 -10.25
CA PRO A 235 -17.43 18.71 -11.65
C PRO A 235 -16.11 18.45 -12.36
N GLY A 236 -16.05 17.36 -13.14
CA GLY A 236 -14.87 16.98 -13.92
C GLY A 236 -13.79 16.22 -13.15
N LEU A 237 -13.96 15.96 -11.85
CA LEU A 237 -13.04 15.13 -11.07
C LEU A 237 -13.39 13.63 -11.05
N GLY A 238 -14.56 13.22 -11.55
CA GLY A 238 -14.90 11.81 -11.71
C GLY A 238 -14.16 11.16 -12.89
N ASN A 239 -14.25 9.83 -12.97
CA ASN A 239 -13.65 9.08 -14.06
C ASN A 239 -14.24 9.49 -15.41
N ALA A 240 -13.40 9.53 -16.44
CA ALA A 240 -13.80 9.94 -17.79
C ALA A 240 -14.49 11.32 -17.83
N ASN A 241 -14.08 12.24 -16.95
CA ASN A 241 -14.65 13.58 -16.74
C ASN A 241 -16.11 13.58 -16.24
N GLY A 242 -16.59 12.44 -15.72
CA GLY A 242 -17.87 12.34 -15.03
C GLY A 242 -17.83 12.94 -13.62
N ASN A 243 -18.83 12.56 -12.83
CA ASN A 243 -18.98 12.99 -11.44
C ASN A 243 -18.73 11.86 -10.44
N THR A 244 -18.39 10.66 -10.91
CA THR A 244 -18.23 9.48 -10.06
C THR A 244 -16.84 8.91 -10.21
N VAL A 245 -16.20 8.58 -9.08
CA VAL A 245 -14.99 7.77 -9.05
C VAL A 245 -15.40 6.35 -8.68
N TYR A 246 -15.19 5.41 -9.60
CA TYR A 246 -15.64 4.04 -9.45
C TYR A 246 -14.68 3.22 -8.59
N ARG A 247 -15.24 2.27 -7.83
CA ARG A 247 -14.48 1.18 -7.23
C ARG A 247 -13.94 0.24 -8.29
N LEU A 248 -12.75 -0.29 -8.02
CA LEU A 248 -12.13 -1.33 -8.85
C LEU A 248 -13.07 -2.54 -8.93
N ARG A 249 -13.28 -3.01 -10.17
CA ARG A 249 -14.10 -4.17 -10.49
C ARG A 249 -13.75 -4.71 -11.87
N GLU A 250 -13.98 -5.98 -12.12
CA GLU A 250 -13.84 -6.58 -13.44
C GLU A 250 -14.67 -5.82 -14.49
N GLY A 251 -14.06 -5.50 -15.63
CA GLY A 251 -14.70 -4.76 -16.71
C GLY A 251 -14.70 -3.24 -16.53
N ILE A 252 -14.07 -2.68 -15.48
CA ILE A 252 -13.97 -1.22 -15.29
C ILE A 252 -13.06 -0.56 -16.31
N GLU A 253 -12.12 -1.30 -16.90
CA GLU A 253 -11.17 -0.81 -17.90
C GLU A 253 -11.83 -0.20 -19.13
N ARG A 254 -13.09 -0.56 -19.41
CA ARG A 254 -13.88 0.01 -20.51
C ARG A 254 -14.03 1.53 -20.44
N PHE A 255 -13.90 2.12 -19.25
CA PHE A 255 -13.92 3.58 -19.07
C PHE A 255 -12.64 4.26 -19.57
N LEU A 256 -11.55 3.50 -19.77
CA LEU A 256 -10.27 3.98 -20.28
C LEU A 256 -10.06 3.66 -21.77
N ILE A 257 -10.93 2.84 -22.37
CA ILE A 257 -10.83 2.48 -23.80
C ILE A 257 -11.24 3.67 -24.67
N THR A 258 -10.29 4.19 -25.44
CA THR A 258 -10.52 5.30 -26.41
C THR A 258 -10.79 4.80 -27.83
N ASP A 259 -10.21 3.67 -28.23
CA ASP A 259 -10.45 3.03 -29.54
C ASP A 259 -11.23 1.72 -29.37
N ILE A 260 -12.53 1.78 -29.66
CA ILE A 260 -13.44 0.62 -29.58
C ILE A 260 -13.19 -0.44 -30.65
N ASN A 261 -12.48 -0.09 -31.73
CA ASN A 261 -12.21 -1.01 -32.84
C ASN A 261 -10.95 -1.86 -32.62
N ASN A 262 -10.15 -1.54 -31.60
CA ASN A 262 -8.98 -2.33 -31.25
C ASN A 262 -9.39 -3.53 -30.36
N PRO A 263 -9.29 -4.78 -30.85
CA PRO A 263 -9.69 -5.97 -30.08
C PRO A 263 -8.81 -6.21 -28.85
N GLY A 264 -7.61 -5.63 -28.78
CA GLY A 264 -6.70 -5.70 -27.63
C GLY A 264 -6.87 -4.56 -26.62
N ALA A 265 -7.76 -3.59 -26.86
CA ALA A 265 -7.86 -2.39 -26.04
C ALA A 265 -8.21 -2.67 -24.57
N SER A 266 -9.04 -3.69 -24.31
CA SER A 266 -9.38 -4.09 -22.93
C SER A 266 -8.15 -4.59 -22.17
N ALA A 267 -7.35 -5.47 -22.79
CA ALA A 267 -6.15 -6.00 -22.16
C ALA A 267 -5.12 -4.89 -21.92
N GLN A 268 -4.93 -4.00 -22.90
CA GLN A 268 -4.04 -2.86 -22.77
C GLN A 268 -4.48 -1.93 -21.63
N ALA A 269 -5.77 -1.62 -21.53
CA ALA A 269 -6.29 -0.77 -20.47
C ALA A 269 -6.15 -1.41 -19.08
N GLN A 270 -6.32 -2.73 -18.94
CA GLN A 270 -6.07 -3.43 -17.67
C GLN A 270 -4.59 -3.37 -17.25
N SER A 271 -3.66 -3.35 -18.20
CA SER A 271 -2.23 -3.18 -17.93
C SER A 271 -1.83 -1.76 -17.51
N GLU A 272 -2.74 -0.78 -17.57
CA GLU A 272 -2.48 0.61 -17.12
C GLU A 272 -3.14 0.92 -15.77
N ILE A 273 -4.13 0.13 -15.35
CA ILE A 273 -4.83 0.31 -14.07
C ILE A 273 -4.00 -0.30 -12.94
N PHE A 274 -3.35 0.55 -12.14
CA PHE A 274 -2.71 0.13 -10.91
C PHE A 274 -3.76 -0.21 -9.84
N VAL A 275 -3.53 -1.30 -9.12
CA VAL A 275 -4.45 -1.85 -8.10
C VAL A 275 -3.85 -1.72 -6.71
N MET A 276 -2.61 -2.20 -6.55
CA MET A 276 -1.89 -2.25 -5.28
C MET A 276 -0.41 -1.99 -5.55
N PHE A 277 0.32 -1.48 -4.57
CA PHE A 277 1.75 -1.17 -4.71
C PHE A 277 2.50 -1.43 -3.41
N ASP A 278 3.82 -1.55 -3.47
CA ASP A 278 4.65 -1.52 -2.25
C ASP A 278 4.46 -0.21 -1.49
N ASN A 279 4.83 -0.20 -0.21
CA ASN A 279 4.75 0.99 0.63
C ASN A 279 5.30 2.24 -0.08
N LEU A 280 4.42 3.22 -0.31
CA LEU A 280 4.67 4.42 -1.08
C LEU A 280 4.74 5.62 -0.14
N ASP A 281 5.87 6.32 -0.17
CA ASP A 281 6.10 7.53 0.62
C ASP A 281 6.90 8.54 -0.22
N VAL A 282 7.14 9.74 0.29
CA VAL A 282 8.06 10.72 -0.30
C VAL A 282 9.46 10.66 0.30
N LYS A 283 9.60 10.05 1.48
CA LYS A 283 10.86 9.88 2.19
C LYS A 283 11.55 8.60 1.72
N ALA A 284 12.76 8.74 1.18
CA ALA A 284 13.55 7.62 0.65
C ALA A 284 13.69 6.43 1.63
N ARG A 285 13.68 6.68 2.95
CA ARG A 285 13.81 5.67 4.01
C ARG A 285 12.55 4.82 4.25
N ALA A 286 11.39 5.27 3.76
CA ALA A 286 10.11 4.60 3.99
C ALA A 286 9.76 3.60 2.88
N PHE A 287 10.46 3.65 1.75
CA PHE A 287 10.33 2.63 0.71
C PHE A 287 10.92 1.29 1.14
N ASN A 288 10.27 0.20 0.72
CA ASN A 288 10.80 -1.15 0.90
C ASN A 288 12.10 -1.36 0.09
N HIS A 289 12.23 -0.74 -1.07
CA HIS A 289 13.31 -1.02 -2.02
C HIS A 289 14.23 0.17 -2.28
N ILE A 290 15.53 -0.13 -2.45
CA ILE A 290 16.58 0.84 -2.82
C ILE A 290 16.99 0.61 -4.29
N PRO A 291 17.13 1.64 -5.13
CA PRO A 291 17.04 3.07 -4.85
C PRO A 291 15.63 3.64 -5.07
N GLY A 292 14.80 3.70 -4.02
CA GLY A 292 13.56 4.49 -3.94
C GLY A 292 12.55 4.24 -5.06
N GLY A 293 11.57 3.37 -4.81
CA GLY A 293 10.49 3.07 -5.74
C GLY A 293 9.62 1.92 -5.25
N CYS A 294 8.57 1.60 -6.00
CA CYS A 294 7.59 0.59 -5.64
C CYS A 294 7.43 -0.41 -6.78
N ASN A 295 7.23 -1.68 -6.43
CA ASN A 295 6.54 -2.60 -7.30
C ASN A 295 5.04 -2.26 -7.28
N ILE A 296 4.39 -2.40 -8.43
CA ILE A 296 2.99 -2.05 -8.66
C ILE A 296 2.31 -3.25 -9.28
N LEU A 297 1.23 -3.70 -8.67
CA LEU A 297 0.29 -4.66 -9.22
C LEU A 297 -0.72 -3.94 -10.11
N TYR A 298 -0.88 -4.43 -11.34
CA TYR A 298 -1.89 -3.96 -12.28
C TYR A 298 -3.09 -4.90 -12.36
N MET A 299 -4.17 -4.44 -12.96
CA MET A 299 -5.47 -5.14 -12.99
C MET A 299 -5.45 -6.46 -13.77
N ASP A 300 -4.57 -6.59 -14.77
CA ASP A 300 -4.30 -7.84 -15.49
C ASP A 300 -3.45 -8.84 -14.69
N GLY A 301 -2.96 -8.45 -13.51
CA GLY A 301 -2.15 -9.28 -12.60
C GLY A 301 -0.64 -9.20 -12.84
N HIS A 302 -0.16 -8.42 -13.82
CA HIS A 302 1.27 -8.21 -13.95
C HIS A 302 1.78 -7.26 -12.85
N VAL A 303 3.09 -7.34 -12.60
CA VAL A 303 3.76 -6.49 -11.63
C VAL A 303 4.97 -5.87 -12.29
N ASP A 304 5.05 -4.54 -12.25
CA ASP A 304 6.21 -3.79 -12.71
C ASP A 304 6.78 -2.93 -11.58
N TYR A 305 8.05 -2.54 -11.69
CA TYR A 305 8.68 -1.64 -10.75
C TYR A 305 8.84 -0.27 -11.36
N GLN A 306 8.35 0.71 -10.63
CA GLN A 306 8.52 2.11 -10.97
C GLN A 306 9.39 2.79 -9.91
N ARG A 307 10.39 3.52 -10.39
CA ARG A 307 11.22 4.37 -9.54
C ARG A 307 10.42 5.59 -9.12
N TYR A 308 10.60 6.03 -7.87
CA TYR A 308 9.98 7.26 -7.40
C TYR A 308 10.58 8.48 -8.09
N GLU A 309 9.70 9.29 -8.67
CA GLU A 309 10.03 10.58 -9.24
C GLU A 309 8.99 11.60 -8.81
N ARG A 310 9.43 12.73 -8.26
CA ARG A 310 8.55 13.78 -7.73
C ARG A 310 7.46 14.18 -8.73
N TYR A 311 7.87 14.42 -9.98
CA TYR A 311 6.99 14.77 -11.09
C TYR A 311 6.80 13.63 -12.10
N GLY A 312 6.98 12.38 -11.67
CA GLY A 312 6.83 11.19 -12.51
C GLY A 312 5.38 10.75 -12.71
N THR A 313 5.22 9.61 -13.38
CA THR A 313 3.90 9.02 -13.66
C THR A 313 3.26 8.41 -12.42
N ALA A 314 1.94 8.31 -12.40
CA ALA A 314 1.24 7.59 -11.32
C ALA A 314 1.49 6.07 -11.42
N PRO A 315 1.43 5.32 -10.31
CA PRO A 315 1.18 5.75 -8.93
C PRO A 315 2.41 6.29 -8.17
N VAL A 316 3.65 6.10 -8.65
CA VAL A 316 4.86 6.38 -7.85
C VAL A 316 5.36 7.81 -8.04
N ASN A 317 4.53 8.79 -7.65
CA ASN A 317 4.81 10.22 -7.72
C ASN A 317 4.54 10.96 -6.38
N GLU A 318 4.91 12.25 -6.28
CA GLU A 318 4.74 13.03 -5.03
C GLU A 318 3.27 13.16 -4.64
N SER A 319 2.39 13.38 -5.61
CA SER A 319 0.95 13.56 -5.39
C SER A 319 0.34 12.39 -4.61
N LEU A 320 0.54 11.16 -5.10
CA LEU A 320 -0.01 9.98 -4.42
C LEU A 320 0.80 9.63 -3.17
N GLY A 321 2.13 9.77 -3.20
CA GLY A 321 2.98 9.43 -2.07
C GLY A 321 2.72 10.26 -0.81
N VAL A 322 2.41 11.55 -0.96
CA VAL A 322 2.02 12.40 0.19
C VAL A 322 0.67 11.96 0.75
N ILE A 323 -0.32 11.69 -0.10
CA ILE A 323 -1.66 11.27 0.35
C ILE A 323 -1.59 9.92 1.06
N ILE A 324 -0.88 8.93 0.51
CA ILE A 324 -0.68 7.63 1.13
C ILE A 324 0.07 7.75 2.46
N SER A 325 1.19 8.49 2.49
CA SER A 325 1.97 8.72 3.72
C SER A 325 1.11 9.36 4.81
N MET A 326 0.27 10.34 4.46
CA MET A 326 -0.71 10.92 5.39
C MET A 326 -1.69 9.87 5.88
N LEU A 327 -2.32 9.09 5.00
CA LEU A 327 -3.25 8.02 5.42
C LEU A 327 -2.59 7.02 6.39
N THR A 328 -1.36 6.60 6.11
CA THR A 328 -0.62 5.69 6.98
C THR A 328 -0.33 6.32 8.35
N VAL A 329 0.04 7.60 8.42
CA VAL A 329 0.31 8.30 9.69
C VAL A 329 -0.97 8.59 10.48
N LEU A 330 -2.05 8.97 9.80
CA LEU A 330 -3.32 9.35 10.44
C LEU A 330 -3.97 8.20 11.21
N PHE A 331 -3.79 6.98 10.70
CA PHE A 331 -4.38 5.78 11.26
C PHE A 331 -3.34 4.76 11.76
N GLY A 332 -2.06 5.16 11.76
CA GLY A 332 -0.86 4.41 12.14
C GLY A 332 -0.72 4.12 13.62
#